data_AF-A0A328P3N7-F1
#
_entry.id   AF-A0A328P3N7-F1
#
_cell.length_a   1.000
_cell.length_b   1.000
_cell.length_c   1.000
_cell.angle_alpha   90.00
_cell.angle_beta   90.00
_cell.angle_gamma   90.00
#
_symmetry.space_group_name_H-M   'P 1'
#
loop_
_entity.id
_entity.type
_entity.pdbx_description
1 polymer ?
#
loop_
_entity_poly.entity_id
_entity_poly.type
_entity_poly.pdbx_seq_one_letter_code
_entity_poly.pdbx_strand_id
1 'polypeptide(L)'
;MSTEISMETKVTLRQAFLIMHAYLSLHFELRGNPGEIGALLSDLSLWDTESGGKEPMDGAVFPDWLNCAKEVLSADATPEGFRGADILLDGKPPTIKVKR
;
A
#
# COMPACT_ATOMS: atom_id res chain seq x y z
N MET A 1 -7.47 20.06 8.85
CA MET A 1 -6.96 20.67 7.61
C MET A 1 -6.79 19.54 6.62
N SER A 2 -7.43 19.61 5.45
CA SER A 2 -7.24 18.58 4.42
C SER A 2 -5.84 18.77 3.82
N THR A 3 -4.92 17.89 4.16
CA THR A 3 -3.60 17.84 3.53
C THR A 3 -3.81 17.40 2.09
N GLU A 4 -3.60 18.30 1.14
CA GLU A 4 -3.68 17.96 -0.27
C GLU A 4 -2.48 17.03 -0.61
N ILE A 5 -2.78 15.76 -0.88
CA ILE A 5 -1.77 14.76 -1.24
C ILE A 5 -1.66 14.69 -2.75
N SER A 6 -0.43 14.72 -3.23
CA SER A 6 -0.06 14.59 -4.65
C SER A 6 1.05 13.56 -4.79
N MET A 7 1.44 13.25 -6.03
CA MET A 7 2.59 12.36 -6.31
C MET A 7 3.91 12.90 -5.77
N GLU A 8 4.04 14.22 -5.65
CA GLU A 8 5.25 14.87 -5.15
C GLU A 8 5.30 14.94 -3.61
N THR A 9 4.25 14.45 -2.93
CA THR A 9 4.19 14.42 -1.47
C THR A 9 5.25 13.46 -0.93
N LYS A 10 6.23 14.00 -0.21
CA LYS A 10 7.28 13.22 0.44
C LYS A 10 6.69 12.45 1.62
N VAL A 11 7.00 11.16 1.69
CA VAL A 11 6.59 10.27 2.78
C VAL A 11 7.82 9.62 3.42
N THR A 12 7.70 9.26 4.69
CA THR A 12 8.71 8.43 5.36
C THR A 12 8.65 6.99 4.85
N LEU A 13 9.72 6.21 5.08
CA LEU A 13 9.74 4.79 4.71
C LEU A 13 8.60 3.99 5.37
N ARG A 14 8.27 4.31 6.63
CA ARG A 14 7.15 3.68 7.34
C ARG A 14 5.82 3.99 6.64
N GLN A 15 5.58 5.25 6.29
CA GLN A 15 4.37 5.66 5.58
C GLN A 15 4.28 4.98 4.22
N ALA A 16 5.36 4.92 3.45
CA ALA A 16 5.37 4.20 2.17
C ALA A 16 4.98 2.71 2.33
N PHE A 17 5.51 2.03 3.35
CA PHE A 17 5.13 0.66 3.68
C PHE A 17 3.64 0.54 4.01
N LEU A 18 3.11 1.44 4.86
CA LEU A 18 1.71 1.43 5.26
C LEU A 18 0.75 1.72 4.10
N ILE A 19 1.11 2.64 3.21
CA ILE A 19 0.33 2.95 2.01
C ILE A 19 0.26 1.72 1.09
N MET A 20 1.41 1.08 0.87
CA MET A 20 1.48 -0.14 0.07
C MET A 20 0.64 -1.27 0.70
N HIS A 21 0.72 -1.44 2.03
CA HIS A 21 -0.10 -2.41 2.74
C HIS A 21 -1.59 -2.11 2.60
N ALA A 22 -2.02 -0.86 2.84
CA ALA A 22 -3.42 -0.45 2.73
C ALA A 22 -3.98 -0.72 1.32
N TYR A 23 -3.21 -0.39 0.29
CA TYR A 23 -3.56 -0.65 -1.10
C TYR A 23 -3.71 -2.15 -1.39
N LEU A 24 -2.72 -2.95 -0.98
CA LEU A 24 -2.77 -4.40 -1.19
C LEU A 24 -3.94 -5.04 -0.42
N SER A 25 -4.24 -4.58 0.80
CA SER A 25 -5.40 -5.03 1.57
C SER A 25 -6.71 -4.69 0.88
N LEU A 26 -6.87 -3.45 0.39
CA LEU A 26 -8.05 -3.01 -0.35
C LEU A 26 -8.33 -3.92 -1.56
N HIS A 27 -7.32 -4.15 -2.39
CA HIS A 27 -7.50 -4.99 -3.57
C HIS A 27 -7.61 -6.48 -3.24
N PHE A 28 -6.99 -6.95 -2.16
CA PHE A 28 -7.21 -8.31 -1.69
C PHE A 28 -8.67 -8.55 -1.28
N GLU A 29 -9.28 -7.60 -0.56
CA GLU A 29 -10.70 -7.67 -0.17
C GLU A 29 -11.63 -7.56 -1.39
N LEU A 30 -11.37 -6.63 -2.30
CA LEU A 30 -12.18 -6.43 -3.51
C LEU A 30 -12.12 -7.63 -4.47
N ARG A 31 -10.97 -8.30 -4.59
CA ARG A 31 -10.77 -9.43 -5.52
C ARG A 31 -11.08 -10.80 -4.89
N GLY A 32 -11.22 -10.87 -3.57
CA GLY A 32 -11.69 -12.05 -2.84
C GLY A 32 -10.79 -13.29 -2.90
N ASN A 33 -9.54 -13.18 -3.38
CA ASN A 33 -8.68 -14.36 -3.54
C ASN A 33 -7.16 -14.05 -3.43
N PRO A 34 -6.35 -14.87 -2.69
CA PRO A 34 -4.91 -14.64 -2.53
C PRO A 34 -4.05 -14.88 -3.78
N GLY A 35 -4.59 -15.55 -4.81
CA GLY A 35 -3.85 -15.92 -6.02
C GLY A 35 -3.46 -14.74 -6.92
N GLU A 36 -4.01 -13.55 -6.68
CA GLU A 36 -3.85 -12.38 -7.55
C GLU A 36 -2.89 -11.32 -6.99
N ILE A 37 -2.29 -11.55 -5.81
CA ILE A 37 -1.32 -10.61 -5.22
C ILE A 37 -0.14 -10.37 -6.17
N GLY A 38 0.30 -11.40 -6.91
CA GLY A 38 1.34 -11.25 -7.94
C GLY A 38 0.94 -10.30 -9.08
N ALA A 39 -0.33 -10.32 -9.49
CA ALA A 39 -0.86 -9.39 -10.48
C ALA A 39 -0.96 -7.97 -9.89
N LEU A 40 -1.43 -7.83 -8.65
CA LEU A 40 -1.46 -6.53 -7.97
C LEU A 40 -0.07 -5.90 -7.80
N LEU A 41 0.94 -6.71 -7.49
CA LEU A 41 2.33 -6.25 -7.42
C LEU A 41 2.89 -5.91 -8.81
N SER A 42 2.42 -6.59 -9.86
CA SER A 42 2.72 -6.22 -11.25
C SER A 42 2.05 -4.90 -11.64
N ASP A 43 0.82 -4.67 -11.21
CA ASP A 43 0.07 -3.41 -11.42
C ASP A 43 0.74 -2.23 -10.70
N LEU A 44 1.44 -2.50 -9.58
CA LEU A 44 2.24 -1.53 -8.83
C LEU A 44 3.69 -1.40 -9.33
N SER A 45 4.15 -2.27 -10.22
CA SER A 45 5.53 -2.23 -10.70
C SER A 45 5.74 -1.04 -11.63
N LEU A 46 6.68 -0.16 -11.25
CA LEU A 46 7.18 0.89 -12.14
C LEU A 46 7.95 0.22 -13.28
N TRP A 47 7.55 0.47 -14.53
CA TRP A 47 8.40 0.12 -15.66
C TRP A 47 9.58 1.08 -15.72
N ASP A 48 10.80 0.53 -15.84
CA ASP A 48 11.83 1.21 -16.62
C ASP A 48 11.32 1.19 -18.06
N THR A 49 10.94 2.35 -18.59
CA THR A 49 10.77 2.45 -20.04
C THR A 49 12.14 2.24 -20.69
N GLU A 50 12.20 1.68 -21.90
CA GLU A 50 13.46 1.57 -22.68
C GLU A 50 14.14 2.95 -22.88
N SER A 51 13.40 4.05 -22.67
CA SER A 51 13.83 5.44 -22.70
C SER A 51 14.31 6.02 -21.35
N GLY A 52 14.29 5.27 -20.25
CA GLY A 52 14.69 5.74 -18.91
C GLY A 52 13.73 6.76 -18.27
N GLY A 53 12.53 6.93 -18.85
CA GLY A 53 11.45 7.74 -18.30
C GLY A 53 10.57 6.94 -17.34
N LYS A 54 10.11 7.57 -16.26
CA LYS A 54 9.15 6.99 -15.32
C LYS A 54 7.74 7.27 -15.83
N GLU A 55 7.10 6.28 -16.44
CA GLU A 55 5.66 6.38 -16.69
C GLU A 55 4.89 6.01 -15.41
N PRO A 56 3.80 6.72 -15.10
CA PRO A 56 3.01 6.42 -13.91
C PRO A 56 2.36 5.04 -14.06
N MET A 57 2.38 4.31 -12.94
CA MET A 57 1.43 3.24 -12.56
C MET A 57 0.09 3.41 -13.28
N ASP A 58 -0.50 2.31 -13.78
CA ASP A 58 -1.77 2.31 -14.52
C ASP A 58 -2.70 3.40 -13.99
N GLY A 59 -3.13 4.33 -14.85
CA GLY A 59 -3.95 5.48 -14.46
C GLY A 59 -5.24 5.07 -13.73
N ALA A 60 -5.70 3.83 -13.89
CA ALA A 60 -6.82 3.26 -13.15
C ALA A 60 -6.50 2.94 -11.68
N VAL A 61 -5.24 2.63 -11.35
CA VAL A 61 -4.75 2.31 -10.01
C VAL A 61 -4.45 3.57 -9.19
N PHE A 62 -4.10 4.65 -9.87
CA PHE A 62 -3.65 5.89 -9.24
C PHE A 62 -4.64 6.52 -8.25
N PRO A 63 -5.96 6.60 -8.52
CA PRO A 63 -6.93 7.14 -7.56
C PRO A 63 -7.00 6.34 -6.26
N ASP A 64 -6.97 5.00 -6.36
CA ASP A 64 -7.04 4.11 -5.20
C ASP A 64 -5.79 4.23 -4.34
N TRP A 65 -4.62 4.28 -4.98
CA TRP A 65 -3.35 4.55 -4.30
C TRP A 65 -3.35 5.89 -3.56
N LEU A 66 -3.82 6.97 -4.21
CA LEU A 66 -3.91 8.29 -3.56
C LEU A 66 -4.89 8.29 -2.38
N ASN A 67 -5.99 7.54 -2.46
CA ASN A 67 -6.93 7.41 -1.35
C ASN A 67 -6.29 6.67 -0.17
N CYS A 68 -5.60 5.55 -0.42
CA CYS A 68 -4.81 4.86 0.62
C CYS A 68 -3.76 5.79 1.24
N ALA A 69 -3.07 6.61 0.42
CA ALA A 69 -2.12 7.60 0.91
C ALA A 69 -2.79 8.65 1.82
N LYS A 70 -3.97 9.14 1.47
CA LYS A 70 -4.76 10.08 2.29
C LYS A 70 -5.16 9.47 3.61
N GLU A 71 -5.65 8.24 3.61
CA GLU A 71 -6.06 7.55 4.82
C GLU A 71 -4.88 7.33 5.77
N VAL A 72 -3.76 6.80 5.24
CA VAL A 72 -2.55 6.57 6.03
C VAL A 72 -2.01 7.86 6.61
N LEU A 73 -1.77 8.90 5.79
CA LEU A 73 -1.17 10.14 6.28
C LEU A 73 -2.10 10.91 7.23
N SER A 74 -3.42 10.81 7.07
CA SER A 74 -4.37 11.43 7.99
C SER A 74 -4.40 10.72 9.34
N ALA A 75 -4.35 9.38 9.35
CA ALA A 75 -4.31 8.60 10.59
C ALA A 75 -2.94 8.69 11.29
N ASP A 76 -1.85 8.75 10.55
CA ASP A 76 -0.49 8.86 11.11
C ASP A 76 -0.24 10.25 11.76
N ALA A 77 -1.08 11.24 11.44
CA ALA A 77 -1.07 12.55 12.10
C ALA A 77 -1.76 12.54 13.48
N THR A 78 -2.47 11.47 13.85
CA THR A 78 -3.11 11.35 15.17
C THR A 78 -2.24 10.52 16.13
N PRO A 79 -2.40 10.69 17.46
CA PRO A 79 -1.65 9.93 18.46
C PRO A 79 -1.83 8.41 18.35
N GLU A 80 -2.95 7.95 17.80
CA GLU A 80 -3.28 6.55 17.62
C GLU A 80 -2.58 5.91 16.43
N GLY A 81 -2.09 6.72 15.48
CA GLY A 81 -1.42 6.29 14.26
C GLY A 81 -2.31 5.47 13.31
N PHE A 82 -1.73 5.05 12.18
CA PHE A 82 -2.38 4.11 11.28
C PHE A 82 -2.20 2.66 11.78
N ARG A 83 -3.30 2.02 12.17
CA ARG A 83 -3.31 0.65 12.74
C ARG A 83 -3.44 -0.48 11.74
N GLY A 84 -3.66 -0.17 10.47
CA GLY A 84 -4.00 -1.17 9.45
C GLY A 84 -2.90 -2.19 9.14
N ALA A 85 -1.66 -1.97 9.59
CA ALA A 85 -0.53 -2.87 9.36
C ALA A 85 0.37 -3.06 10.60
N ASP A 86 -0.16 -2.81 11.81
CA ASP A 86 0.62 -3.02 13.04
C ASP A 86 0.89 -4.52 13.23
N ILE A 87 2.09 -4.95 12.87
CA ILE A 87 2.59 -6.27 13.21
C ILE A 87 2.98 -6.21 14.69
N LEU A 88 2.14 -6.76 15.54
CA LEU A 88 2.53 -7.09 16.91
C LEU A 88 3.56 -8.21 16.83
N LEU A 89 4.83 -7.85 16.84
CA LEU A 89 5.92 -8.79 17.09
C LEU A 89 5.83 -9.18 18.56
N ASP A 90 4.98 -10.15 18.88
CA ASP A 90 4.83 -10.74 20.23
C ASP A 90 6.06 -11.58 20.66
N GLY A 91 7.15 -11.51 19.89
CA GLY A 91 8.36 -12.29 20.06
C GLY A 91 8.20 -13.76 19.66
N LYS A 92 7.03 -14.18 19.17
CA LYS A 92 6.77 -15.55 18.73
C LYS A 92 6.76 -15.60 17.21
N PRO A 93 7.40 -16.61 16.60
CA PRO A 93 7.32 -16.79 15.16
C PRO A 93 5.87 -17.02 14.72
N PRO A 94 5.42 -16.40 13.61
CA PRO A 94 4.07 -16.57 13.10
C PRO A 94 3.79 -18.05 12.81
N THR A 95 2.75 -18.59 13.43
CA THR A 95 2.40 -20.00 13.26
C THR A 95 1.54 -20.18 12.00
N ILE A 96 2.18 -20.45 10.87
CA ILE A 96 1.49 -20.72 9.61
C ILE A 96 0.93 -22.15 9.67
N LYS A 97 -0.39 -22.28 9.88
CA LYS A 97 -1.07 -23.58 9.74
C LYS A 97 -1.43 -23.80 8.27
N VAL A 98 -0.63 -24.60 7.58
CA VAL A 98 -0.98 -25.10 6.24
C VAL A 98 -2.00 -26.22 6.41
N LYS A 99 -3.25 -25.99 5.99
CA LYS A 99 -4.22 -27.08 5.81
C LYS A 99 -3.85 -27.84 4.53
N ARG A 100 -3.58 -29.14 4.65
CA ARG A 100 -3.49 -30.06 3.52
C ARG A 100 -4.88 -30.53 3.12
#